data_AF-A0A1H1FUI8-F1
#
_entry.id   AF-A0A1H1FUI8-F1
#
_cell.length_a   1.000
_cell.length_b   1.000
_cell.length_c   1.000
_cell.angle_alpha   90.00
_cell.angle_beta   90.00
_cell.angle_gamma   90.00
#
_symmetry.space_group_name_H-M   'P 1'
#
loop_
_entity.id
_entity.type
_entity.pdbx_description
1 polymer ?
#
loop_
_entity_poly.entity_id
_entity_poly.type
_entity_poly.pdbx_seq_one_letter_code
_entity_poly.pdbx_strand_id
1 'polypeptide(L)'
;MTNVLTLVEQRVPMTVWKRRLLFFRRAEESIQVHLEFVIDGKLLRTWIQEWEAVDWPPEEVSLLTPARPDLAVEQIDRLLGRRPHQYWNRGWLLFCAGCWDEGCGGVTADIRRGNGKVFWSGIGWDDSLSAETYRIENAVDFVFDEAEYDRVLLAARDRFVPGSSGGRVKD
;
A
#
# COMPACT_ATOMS: atom_id res chain seq x y z
N MET A 1 23.56 -3.28 4.43
CA MET A 1 22.52 -4.24 4.84
C MET A 1 21.34 -4.03 3.91
N THR A 2 20.71 -5.09 3.42
CA THR A 2 19.48 -5.02 2.60
C THR A 2 18.33 -5.52 3.46
N ASN A 3 17.23 -4.77 3.47
CA ASN A 3 15.99 -5.15 4.11
C ASN A 3 15.25 -6.19 3.25
N VAL A 4 14.46 -7.03 3.90
CA VAL A 4 13.60 -8.03 3.26
C VAL A 4 12.17 -7.51 3.23
N LEU A 5 11.62 -7.34 2.03
CA LEU A 5 10.20 -7.04 1.84
C LEU A 5 9.40 -8.34 1.75
N THR A 6 8.30 -8.42 2.48
CA THR A 6 7.27 -9.44 2.31
C THR A 6 5.88 -8.82 2.37
N LEU A 7 4.85 -9.59 2.03
CA LEU A 7 3.46 -9.18 2.05
C LEU A 7 2.64 -10.19 2.86
N VAL A 8 1.81 -9.71 3.79
CA VAL A 8 0.96 -10.57 4.61
C VAL A 8 -0.51 -10.16 4.48
N GLU A 9 -1.40 -11.15 4.54
CA GLU A 9 -2.83 -10.87 4.52
C GLU A 9 -3.28 -10.25 5.85
N GLN A 10 -4.03 -9.16 5.76
CA GLN A 10 -4.64 -8.46 6.87
C GLN A 10 -6.13 -8.29 6.62
N ARG A 11 -6.92 -8.47 7.69
CA ARG A 11 -8.38 -8.35 7.67
C ARG A 11 -8.75 -7.08 8.39
N VAL A 12 -9.20 -6.09 7.62
CA VAL A 12 -9.52 -4.76 8.13
C VAL A 12 -11.05 -4.63 8.22
N PRO A 13 -11.61 -4.40 9.41
CA PRO A 13 -13.02 -4.08 9.55
C PRO A 13 -13.29 -2.70 8.96
N MET A 14 -14.28 -2.62 8.08
CA MET A 14 -14.64 -1.42 7.35
C MET A 14 -16.13 -1.13 7.51
N THR A 15 -16.47 0.10 7.90
CA THR A 15 -17.85 0.57 7.87
C THR A 15 -18.18 1.13 6.49
N VAL A 16 -19.06 0.44 5.75
CA VAL A 16 -19.51 0.89 4.43
C VAL A 16 -20.85 1.58 4.56
N TRP A 17 -20.93 2.82 4.06
CA TRP A 17 -22.15 3.61 4.05
C TRP A 17 -22.89 3.46 2.72
N LYS A 18 -23.87 2.55 2.64
CA LYS A 18 -24.69 2.39 1.43
C LYS A 18 -25.80 3.44 1.39
N ARG A 19 -25.85 4.25 0.33
CA ARG A 19 -27.01 5.10 0.03
C ARG A 19 -28.10 4.23 -0.61
N ARG A 20 -29.27 4.12 0.04
CA ARG A 20 -30.51 3.70 -0.63
C ARG A 20 -31.31 4.91 -1.07
N LEU A 21 -32.03 4.76 -2.18
CA LEU A 21 -32.79 5.78 -2.91
C LEU A 21 -33.78 6.61 -2.07
N LEU A 22 -34.14 6.18 -0.84
CA LEU A 22 -35.01 6.92 0.08
C LEU A 22 -34.50 6.82 1.54
N PHE A 23 -33.77 7.86 1.97
CA PHE A 23 -33.59 8.36 3.35
C PHE A 23 -33.09 7.49 4.51
N PHE A 24 -32.53 6.29 4.31
CA PHE A 24 -31.81 5.58 5.38
C PHE A 24 -30.36 5.26 4.98
N ARG A 25 -29.40 5.88 5.69
CA ARG A 25 -28.00 5.45 5.71
C ARG A 25 -27.91 4.31 6.72
N ARG A 26 -27.67 3.09 6.25
CA ARG A 26 -27.31 1.97 7.14
C ARG A 26 -25.81 1.76 7.02
N ALA A 27 -25.12 1.87 8.13
CA ALA A 27 -23.75 1.38 8.26
C ALA A 27 -23.79 -0.14 8.16
N GLU A 28 -23.04 -0.71 7.23
CA GLU A 28 -22.82 -2.14 7.13
C GLU A 28 -21.35 -2.40 7.47
N GLU A 29 -21.12 -3.24 8.47
CA GLU A 29 -19.77 -3.73 8.76
C GLU A 29 -19.40 -4.76 7.70
N SER A 30 -18.25 -4.55 7.08
CA SER A 30 -17.67 -5.48 6.12
C SER A 30 -16.22 -5.74 6.52
N ILE A 31 -15.73 -6.95 6.27
CA ILE A 31 -14.31 -7.26 6.43
C ILE A 31 -13.69 -7.16 5.04
N GLN A 32 -12.63 -6.36 4.92
CA GLN A 32 -11.83 -6.28 3.71
C GLN A 32 -10.48 -6.93 3.93
N VAL A 33 -9.98 -7.54 2.87
CA VAL A 33 -8.69 -8.22 2.86
C VAL A 33 -7.68 -7.36 2.11
N HIS A 34 -6.57 -7.02 2.75
CA HIS A 34 -5.47 -6.27 2.17
C HIS A 34 -4.16 -7.05 2.33
N LEU A 35 -3.22 -6.90 1.40
CA LEU A 35 -1.84 -7.34 1.60
C LEU A 35 -1.02 -6.19 2.18
N GLU A 36 -0.53 -6.37 3.40
CA GLU A 36 0.24 -5.35 4.10
C GLU A 36 1.75 -5.54 3.89
N PHE A 37 2.48 -4.43 3.77
CA PHE A 37 3.94 -4.42 3.65
C PHE A 37 4.60 -4.81 4.99
N VAL A 38 5.49 -5.78 4.93
CA VAL A 38 6.31 -6.22 6.06
C VAL A 38 7.77 -6.07 5.68
N ILE A 39 8.52 -5.35 6.50
CA ILE A 39 9.93 -5.03 6.28
C ILE A 39 10.70 -5.59 7.47
N ASP A 40 11.62 -6.52 7.18
CA ASP A 40 12.39 -7.26 8.20
C ASP A 40 11.51 -7.92 9.27
N GLY A 41 10.38 -8.48 8.83
CA GLY A 41 9.42 -9.17 9.71
C GLY A 41 8.49 -8.26 10.51
N LYS A 42 8.58 -6.93 10.34
CA LYS A 42 7.74 -5.95 11.01
C LYS A 42 6.84 -5.19 10.03
N LEU A 43 5.57 -5.03 10.38
CA LEU A 43 4.58 -4.32 9.57
C LEU A 43 5.00 -2.84 9.38
N LEU A 44 4.81 -2.31 8.18
CA LEU A 44 5.06 -0.89 7.90
C LEU A 44 4.25 0.02 8.83
N ARG A 45 3.00 -0.34 9.14
CA ARG A 45 2.15 0.43 10.07
C ARG A 45 2.72 0.43 11.50
N THR A 46 3.35 -0.66 11.93
CA THR A 46 4.04 -0.70 13.24
C THR A 46 5.34 0.11 13.21
N TRP A 47 6.06 0.15 12.08
CA TRP A 47 7.19 1.07 11.92
C TRP A 47 6.76 2.53 12.08
N ILE A 48 5.69 2.93 11.39
CA ILE A 48 5.14 4.29 11.44
C ILE A 48 4.67 4.64 12.86
N GLN A 49 3.95 3.73 13.52
CA GLN A 49 3.52 3.90 14.91
C GLN A 49 4.68 4.27 15.83
N GLU A 50 5.79 3.53 15.74
CA GLU A 50 6.97 3.77 16.57
C GLU A 50 7.68 5.08 16.22
N TRP A 51 7.78 5.42 14.92
CA TRP A 51 8.42 6.66 14.49
C TRP A 51 7.64 7.91 14.92
N GLU A 52 6.31 7.83 14.93
CA GLU A 52 5.42 8.92 15.36
C GLU A 52 5.17 8.92 16.88
N ALA A 53 5.65 7.89 17.59
CA ALA A 53 5.45 7.73 19.04
C ALA A 53 3.96 7.80 19.46
N VAL A 54 3.09 7.13 18.69
CA VAL A 54 1.64 7.08 18.94
C VAL A 54 1.19 5.71 19.47
N ASP A 55 0.07 5.68 20.19
CA ASP A 55 -0.43 4.47 20.86
C ASP A 55 -0.99 3.42 19.90
N TRP A 56 -1.38 3.81 18.68
CA TRP A 56 -2.06 2.95 17.72
C TRP A 56 -1.44 3.08 16.32
N PRO A 57 -1.36 1.99 15.55
CA PRO A 57 -0.91 2.07 14.16
C PRO A 57 -1.89 2.90 13.32
N PRO A 58 -1.41 3.56 12.24
CA PRO A 58 -2.25 4.32 11.34
C PRO A 58 -3.37 3.46 10.74
N GLU A 59 -4.53 4.05 10.42
CA GLU A 59 -5.66 3.31 9.83
C GLU A 59 -5.48 3.04 8.33
N GLU A 60 -4.52 3.71 7.70
CA GLU A 60 -4.21 3.60 6.29
C GLU A 60 -3.71 2.20 5.90
N VAL A 61 -4.17 1.75 4.74
CA VAL A 61 -3.95 0.40 4.21
C VAL A 61 -3.33 0.47 2.83
N SER A 62 -2.68 -0.60 2.37
CA SER A 62 -2.31 -0.70 0.96
C SER A 62 -3.56 -0.85 0.09
N LEU A 63 -3.46 -0.52 -1.20
CA LEU A 63 -4.50 -0.83 -2.18
C LEU A 63 -4.44 -2.28 -2.68
N LEU A 64 -3.61 -3.13 -2.07
CA LEU A 64 -3.42 -4.52 -2.46
C LEU A 64 -4.58 -5.38 -1.96
N THR A 65 -5.77 -5.14 -2.48
CA THR A 65 -7.03 -5.77 -2.06
C THR A 65 -7.76 -6.42 -3.24
N PRO A 66 -8.33 -7.63 -3.07
CA PRO A 66 -9.20 -8.24 -4.09
C PRO A 66 -10.46 -7.44 -4.38
N ALA A 67 -10.85 -6.50 -3.51
CA ALA A 67 -12.05 -5.69 -3.70
C ALA A 67 -11.89 -4.65 -4.82
N ARG A 68 -10.66 -4.21 -5.11
CA ARG A 68 -10.30 -3.32 -6.23
C ARG A 68 -8.99 -3.78 -6.89
N PRO A 69 -9.04 -4.88 -7.64
CA PRO A 69 -7.85 -5.47 -8.26
C PRO A 69 -7.20 -4.51 -9.28
N ASP A 70 -7.99 -3.62 -9.89
CA ASP A 70 -7.52 -2.53 -10.75
C ASP A 70 -6.53 -1.62 -10.02
N LEU A 71 -6.90 -1.16 -8.82
CA LEU A 71 -6.06 -0.29 -8.00
C LEU A 71 -4.85 -1.02 -7.43
N ALA A 72 -5.01 -2.30 -7.07
CA ALA A 72 -3.91 -3.13 -6.60
C ALA A 72 -2.81 -3.27 -7.67
N VAL A 73 -3.19 -3.60 -8.91
CA VAL A 73 -2.26 -3.70 -10.04
C VAL A 73 -1.61 -2.35 -10.31
N GLU A 74 -2.37 -1.26 -10.25
CA GLU A 74 -1.83 0.07 -10.46
C GLU A 74 -0.82 0.49 -9.40
N GLN A 75 -1.10 0.26 -8.12
CA GLN A 75 -0.14 0.52 -7.04
C GLN A 75 1.14 -0.27 -7.26
N ILE A 76 1.04 -1.57 -7.58
CA ILE A 76 2.22 -2.40 -7.83
C ILE A 76 3.02 -1.91 -9.04
N ASP A 77 2.36 -1.59 -10.15
CA ASP A 77 3.05 -1.11 -11.36
C ASP A 77 3.78 0.21 -11.10
N ARG A 78 3.26 1.07 -10.21
CA ARG A 78 3.96 2.28 -9.76
C ARG A 78 5.16 1.96 -8.87
N LEU A 79 5.02 1.06 -7.90
CA LEU A 79 6.13 0.61 -7.04
C LEU A 79 7.26 -0.06 -7.84
N LEU A 80 6.90 -0.76 -8.93
CA LEU A 80 7.84 -1.33 -9.90
C LEU A 80 8.43 -0.27 -10.86
N GLY A 81 8.03 1.00 -10.78
CA GLY A 81 8.49 2.04 -11.71
C GLY A 81 8.01 1.85 -13.15
N ARG A 82 7.01 0.99 -13.40
CA ARG A 82 6.38 0.79 -14.72
C ARG A 82 5.37 1.88 -15.06
N ARG A 83 4.88 2.57 -14.04
CA ARG A 83 4.02 3.74 -14.14
C ARG A 83 4.62 4.88 -13.31
N PRO A 84 4.51 6.13 -13.78
CA PRO A 84 4.89 7.27 -12.95
C PRO A 84 3.96 7.38 -11.75
N HIS A 85 4.47 7.93 -10.66
CA HIS A 85 3.63 8.35 -9.54
C HIS A 85 2.85 9.60 -9.91
N GLN A 86 1.58 9.68 -9.54
CA GLN A 86 0.69 10.74 -10.02
C GLN A 86 0.86 12.07 -9.25
N TYR A 87 1.39 12.04 -8.02
CA TYR A 87 1.66 13.23 -7.23
C TYR A 87 3.08 13.26 -6.67
N TRP A 88 3.73 14.39 -6.89
CA TRP A 88 5.03 14.87 -6.41
C TRP A 88 6.17 13.88 -6.68
N ASN A 89 5.92 12.98 -7.63
CA ASN A 89 6.75 11.85 -7.98
C ASN A 89 7.10 10.93 -6.78
N ARG A 90 6.22 10.85 -5.77
CA ARG A 90 6.40 10.03 -4.58
C ARG A 90 5.61 8.73 -4.66
N GLY A 91 6.19 7.66 -4.16
CA GLY A 91 5.57 6.34 -4.13
C GLY A 91 4.58 6.20 -3.00
N TRP A 92 3.31 6.02 -3.32
CA TRP A 92 2.25 5.81 -2.35
C TRP A 92 2.24 4.37 -1.82
N LEU A 93 2.40 4.25 -0.50
CA LEU A 93 2.49 2.99 0.23
C LEU A 93 1.16 2.64 0.88
N LEU A 94 0.61 3.55 1.69
CA LEU A 94 -0.64 3.36 2.41
C LEU A 94 -1.62 4.49 2.07
N PHE A 95 -2.91 4.19 2.09
CA PHE A 95 -4.00 5.05 1.66
C PHE A 95 -5.13 4.99 2.66
N CYS A 96 -5.92 6.07 2.73
CA CYS A 96 -7.18 6.05 3.49
C CYS A 96 -8.04 4.85 3.07
N ALA A 97 -8.40 4.02 4.05
CA ALA A 97 -9.19 2.82 3.83
C ALA A 97 -10.63 3.11 3.38
N GLY A 98 -11.10 4.36 3.48
CA GLY A 98 -12.44 4.77 3.04
C GLY A 98 -12.55 5.14 1.56
N CYS A 99 -11.58 5.87 1.02
CA CYS A 99 -11.67 6.44 -0.35
C CYS A 99 -10.78 5.74 -1.38
N TRP A 100 -9.68 5.10 -0.94
CA TRP A 100 -8.71 4.37 -1.77
C TRP A 100 -8.07 5.24 -2.86
N ASP A 101 -7.96 6.52 -2.55
CA ASP A 101 -7.52 7.57 -3.45
C ASP A 101 -6.52 8.47 -2.74
N GLU A 102 -5.57 8.99 -3.50
CA GLU A 102 -4.48 9.85 -3.03
C GLU A 102 -4.99 11.17 -2.44
N GLY A 103 -6.20 11.61 -2.78
CA GLY A 103 -6.72 12.90 -2.33
C GLY A 103 -7.13 12.99 -0.87
N CYS A 104 -7.41 11.88 -0.20
CA CYS A 104 -7.63 11.88 1.26
C CYS A 104 -6.33 11.81 2.07
N GLY A 105 -5.21 11.65 1.36
CA GLY A 105 -3.90 11.47 1.96
C GLY A 105 -3.58 10.03 2.37
N GLY A 106 -2.31 9.85 2.70
CA GLY A 106 -1.72 8.56 2.97
C GLY A 106 -0.22 8.64 3.21
N VAL A 107 0.41 7.47 3.28
CA VAL A 107 1.85 7.36 3.51
C VAL A 107 2.57 7.18 2.20
N THR A 108 3.57 8.02 1.98
CA THR A 108 4.40 8.02 0.77
C THR A 108 5.89 7.91 1.09
N ALA A 109 6.68 7.54 0.10
CA ALA A 109 8.14 7.55 0.16
C ALA A 109 8.76 8.06 -1.15
N ASP A 110 9.98 8.59 -1.06
CA ASP A 110 10.83 8.79 -2.23
C ASP A 110 11.38 7.42 -2.67
N ILE A 111 10.81 6.86 -3.74
CA ILE A 111 11.22 5.56 -4.29
C ILE A 111 12.27 5.76 -5.37
N ARG A 112 13.48 5.24 -5.13
CA ARG A 112 14.58 5.28 -6.10
C ARG A 112 15.07 3.88 -6.41
N ARG A 113 15.37 3.62 -7.67
CA ARG A 113 15.98 2.36 -8.14
C ARG A 113 17.38 2.64 -8.66
N GLY A 114 18.32 1.75 -8.42
CA GLY A 114 19.67 1.86 -8.97
C GLY A 114 20.68 0.91 -8.32
N ASN A 115 21.67 0.48 -9.10
CA ASN A 115 22.73 -0.43 -8.65
C ASN A 115 22.19 -1.75 -8.07
N GLY A 116 21.13 -2.31 -8.66
CA GLY A 116 20.50 -3.55 -8.17
C GLY A 116 19.74 -3.38 -6.85
N LYS A 117 19.35 -2.15 -6.50
CA LYS A 117 18.67 -1.84 -5.24
C LYS A 117 17.46 -0.95 -5.44
N VAL A 118 16.50 -1.08 -4.52
CA VAL A 118 15.35 -0.18 -4.38
C VAL A 118 15.43 0.51 -3.03
N PHE A 119 15.30 1.82 -3.02
CA PHE A 119 15.37 2.66 -1.82
C PHE A 119 13.98 3.23 -1.57
N TRP A 120 13.47 3.07 -0.35
CA TRP A 120 12.35 3.84 0.17
C TRP A 120 12.92 4.82 1.19
N SER A 121 12.85 6.11 0.87
CA SER A 121 13.46 7.15 1.71
C SER A 121 12.49 8.28 2.00
N GLY A 122 12.78 9.04 3.07
CA GLY A 122 11.99 10.22 3.44
C GLY A 122 10.51 9.89 3.60
N ILE A 123 10.18 8.78 4.27
CA ILE A 123 8.82 8.30 4.48
C ILE A 123 8.01 9.36 5.24
N GLY A 124 6.78 9.61 4.80
CA GLY A 124 5.96 10.67 5.35
C GLY A 124 4.51 10.61 4.94
N TRP A 125 3.72 11.47 5.57
CA TRP A 125 2.33 11.71 5.24
C TRP A 125 2.22 12.72 4.10
N ASP A 126 1.39 12.42 3.11
CA ASP A 126 1.14 13.27 1.95
C ASP A 126 -0.36 13.31 1.63
N ASP A 127 -0.78 14.34 0.90
CA ASP A 127 -2.12 14.49 0.34
C ASP A 127 -2.06 15.12 -1.05
N SER A 128 -3.18 15.10 -1.78
CA SER A 128 -3.22 15.76 -3.11
C SER A 128 -3.44 17.27 -3.05
N LEU A 129 -3.65 17.84 -1.86
CA LEU A 129 -4.06 19.22 -1.65
C LEU A 129 -2.87 20.17 -1.53
N SER A 130 -1.74 19.68 -1.03
CA SER A 130 -0.53 20.48 -0.86
C SER A 130 0.71 19.75 -1.37
N ALA A 131 1.68 20.52 -1.86
CA ALA A 131 3.00 20.00 -2.23
C ALA A 131 3.90 19.72 -1.01
N GLU A 132 3.43 20.07 0.19
CA GLU A 132 4.18 19.91 1.43
C GLU A 132 3.94 18.51 1.98
N THR A 133 4.89 17.61 1.77
CA THR A 133 4.90 16.31 2.45
C THR A 133 5.30 16.52 3.92
N TYR A 134 4.50 16.02 4.85
CA TYR A 134 4.91 15.90 6.25
C TYR A 134 5.82 14.67 6.39
N ARG A 135 7.13 14.91 6.48
CA ARG A 135 8.10 13.84 6.74
C ARG A 135 8.01 13.38 8.18
N ILE A 136 7.98 12.07 8.39
CA ILE A 136 8.09 11.50 9.72
C ILE A 136 9.57 11.59 10.11
N GLU A 137 9.92 12.50 11.03
CA GLU A 137 11.33 12.84 11.33
C GLU A 137 12.17 11.64 11.76
N ASN A 138 11.58 10.69 12.48
CA ASN A 138 12.25 9.49 12.98
C ASN A 138 12.24 8.30 11.99
N ALA A 139 11.67 8.48 10.80
CA ALA A 139 11.59 7.39 9.83
C ALA A 139 12.97 7.03 9.30
N VAL A 140 13.28 5.73 9.32
CA VAL A 140 14.49 5.20 8.70
C VAL A 140 14.25 4.90 7.23
N ASP A 141 15.30 5.04 6.42
CA ASP A 141 15.28 4.60 5.04
C ASP A 141 15.38 3.08 4.95
N PHE A 142 14.65 2.48 4.01
CA PHE A 142 14.77 1.08 3.67
C PHE A 142 15.48 0.88 2.34
N VAL A 143 16.29 -0.17 2.26
CA VAL A 143 17.08 -0.54 1.09
C VAL A 143 16.85 -2.00 0.78
N PHE A 144 16.20 -2.30 -0.33
CA PHE A 144 15.90 -3.66 -0.77
C PHE A 144 16.85 -4.11 -1.86
N ASP A 145 17.10 -5.42 -1.94
CA ASP A 145 17.58 -6.03 -3.17
C ASP A 145 16.50 -5.90 -4.25
N GLU A 146 16.87 -5.43 -5.44
CA GLU A 146 15.93 -5.13 -6.51
C GLU A 146 15.24 -6.37 -7.08
N ALA A 147 15.96 -7.49 -7.20
CA ALA A 147 15.39 -8.71 -7.74
C ALA A 147 14.39 -9.35 -6.76
N GLU A 148 14.70 -9.32 -5.46
CA GLU A 148 13.79 -9.81 -4.42
C GLU A 148 12.55 -8.93 -4.30
N TYR A 149 12.73 -7.61 -4.33
CA TYR A 149 11.64 -6.62 -4.32
C TYR A 149 10.68 -6.84 -5.48
N ASP A 150 11.20 -6.92 -6.71
CA ASP A 150 10.40 -7.14 -7.91
C ASP A 150 9.67 -8.48 -7.85
N ARG A 151 10.34 -9.54 -7.38
CA ARG A 151 9.71 -10.87 -7.25
C ARG A 151 8.50 -10.84 -6.31
N VAL A 152 8.62 -10.19 -5.15
CA VAL A 152 7.52 -10.08 -4.18
C VAL A 152 6.34 -9.31 -4.77
N LEU A 153 6.61 -8.17 -5.40
CA LEU A 153 5.58 -7.35 -6.01
C LEU A 153 4.92 -8.03 -7.22
N LEU A 154 5.68 -8.71 -8.07
CA LEU A 154 5.13 -9.44 -9.22
C LEU A 154 4.27 -10.62 -8.79
N ALA A 155 4.71 -11.39 -7.79
CA ALA A 155 3.90 -12.47 -7.23
C ALA A 155 2.58 -11.95 -6.66
N ALA A 156 2.58 -10.77 -6.02
CA ALA A 156 1.35 -10.13 -5.57
C ALA A 156 0.51 -9.63 -6.76
N ARG A 157 1.12 -9.05 -7.78
CA ARG A 157 0.44 -8.54 -8.99
C ARG A 157 -0.36 -9.63 -9.67
N ASP A 158 0.23 -10.82 -9.78
CA ASP A 158 -0.40 -11.98 -10.41
C ASP A 158 -1.68 -12.39 -9.67
N ARG A 159 -1.84 -12.09 -8.38
CA ARG A 159 -3.10 -12.34 -7.64
C ARG A 159 -4.25 -11.43 -8.06
N PHE A 160 -3.95 -10.28 -8.68
CA PHE A 160 -4.94 -9.24 -9.00
C PHE A 160 -5.18 -9.07 -10.50
N VAL A 161 -4.36 -9.67 -11.37
CA VAL A 161 -4.62 -9.68 -12.81
C VAL A 161 -5.78 -10.64 -13.13
N PRO A 162 -6.85 -10.19 -13.81
CA PRO A 162 -7.94 -11.09 -14.21
C PRO A 162 -7.44 -12.23 -15.11
N GLY A 163 -7.71 -13.48 -14.74
CA GLY A 163 -7.39 -14.67 -15.55
C GLY A 163 -6.12 -15.44 -15.15
N SER A 164 -5.41 -15.03 -14.10
CA SER A 164 -4.23 -15.72 -13.54
C SER A 164 -4.58 -16.89 -12.59
N SER A 165 -5.86 -17.19 -12.37
CA SER A 165 -6.26 -18.41 -11.67
C SER A 165 -5.89 -19.62 -12.52
N GLY A 166 -4.91 -20.39 -12.03
CA GLY A 166 -4.32 -21.56 -12.67
C GLY A 166 -5.30 -22.45 -13.41
N GLY A 167 -4.84 -22.95 -14.55
CA GLY A 167 -5.50 -23.98 -15.33
C GLY A 167 -5.96 -25.12 -14.42
N ARG A 168 -7.27 -25.29 -14.34
CA ARG A 168 -7.86 -26.53 -13.84
C ARG A 168 -7.57 -27.56 -14.93
N VAL A 169 -6.53 -28.38 -14.73
CA VAL A 169 -6.38 -29.64 -15.48
C VAL A 169 -7.65 -30.43 -15.21
N LYS A 170 -8.44 -30.63 -16.27
CA LYS A 170 -9.49 -31.64 -16.25
C LYS A 170 -8.77 -32.96 -16.55
N ASP A 171 -8.71 -33.82 -15.53
CA ASP A 171 -8.64 -35.26 -15.76
C ASP A 171 -9.98 -35.75 -16.35
#